data_AF-A0A951AB29-F1
#
_entry.id   AF-A0A951AB29-F1
#
_cell.length_a   1.000
_cell.length_b   1.000
_cell.length_c   1.000
_cell.angle_alpha   90.00
_cell.angle_beta   90.00
_cell.angle_gamma   90.00
#
_symmetry.space_group_name_H-M   'P 1'
#
loop_
_entity.id
_entity.type
_entity.pdbx_description
1 polymer ?
#
loop_
_entity_poly.entity_id
_entity_poly.type
_entity_poly.pdbx_seq_one_letter_code
_entity_poly.pdbx_strand_id
1 'polypeptide(L)'
;DALASMRGDDLLRLKAIVAIAEKPDQPVVLHGVQHLFHPPVLLPAWPSEDRRTRIVFITRDLPPQAVEESFVAFAEADAPIAPSELPNDS
;
A
#
# COMPACT_ATOMS: atom_id res chain seq x y z
N ASP A 1 -4.64 8.00 6.77
CA ASP A 1 -4.44 7.76 8.22
C ASP A 1 -5.09 6.51 8.83
N ALA A 2 -5.44 5.47 8.06
CA ALA A 2 -6.00 4.23 8.64
C ALA A 2 -4.94 3.20 9.09
N LEU A 3 -3.84 3.04 8.34
CA LEU A 3 -2.76 2.10 8.71
C LEU A 3 -1.91 2.60 9.88
N ALA A 4 -1.77 3.92 10.03
CA ALA A 4 -1.03 4.51 11.15
C ALA A 4 -1.78 4.42 12.49
N SER A 5 -3.09 4.14 12.47
CA SER A 5 -3.92 4.02 13.68
C SER A 5 -4.03 2.58 14.20
N MET A 6 -3.57 1.58 13.43
CA MET A 6 -3.22 0.26 13.98
C MET A 6 -2.19 0.52 15.08
N ARG A 7 -2.56 0.26 16.34
CA ARG A 7 -1.77 0.45 17.57
C ARG A 7 -0.27 0.41 17.24
N GLY A 8 0.36 1.59 17.16
CA GLY A 8 1.63 1.78 16.42
C GLY A 8 2.79 0.89 16.88
N ASP A 9 2.68 0.27 18.05
CA ASP A 9 3.68 -0.61 18.66
C ASP A 9 3.63 -2.06 18.15
N ASP A 10 2.49 -2.48 17.60
CA ASP A 10 2.24 -3.89 17.23
C ASP A 10 2.59 -4.18 15.76
N LEU A 11 2.70 -3.15 14.91
CA LEU A 11 3.21 -3.29 13.54
C LEU A 11 4.72 -3.12 13.52
N LEU A 12 5.47 -4.23 13.43
CA LEU A 12 6.92 -4.21 13.52
C LEU A 12 7.57 -3.84 12.17
N ARG A 13 7.04 -4.38 11.08
CA ARG A 13 7.56 -4.14 9.73
C ARG A 13 6.49 -4.28 8.67
N LEU A 14 6.60 -3.45 7.64
CA LEU A 14 5.88 -3.56 6.38
C LEU A 14 6.89 -3.62 5.24
N LYS A 15 6.69 -4.57 4.33
CA LYS A 15 7.35 -4.56 3.03
C LYS A 15 6.30 -4.72 1.95
N ALA A 16 6.36 -3.88 0.94
CA ALA A 16 5.46 -3.95 -0.19
C ALA A 16 6.22 -3.79 -1.51
N ILE A 17 5.77 -4.53 -2.52
CA ILE A 17 6.02 -4.25 -3.93
C ILE A 17 4.66 -4.08 -4.60
N VAL A 18 4.46 -2.94 -5.26
CA VAL A 18 3.15 -2.49 -5.74
C VAL A 18 3.20 -2.31 -7.25
N ALA A 19 2.29 -2.98 -7.95
CA ALA A 19 2.03 -2.74 -9.36
C ALA A 19 1.27 -1.41 -9.52
N ILE A 20 1.72 -0.57 -10.43
CA ILE A 20 1.10 0.73 -10.72
C ILE A 20 0.68 0.75 -12.19
N ALA A 21 -0.56 1.15 -12.46
CA ALA A 21 -1.15 1.10 -13.81
C ALA A 21 -0.42 2.02 -14.80
N GLU A 22 0.05 3.17 -14.33
CA GLU A 22 0.77 4.18 -15.11
C GLU A 22 2.18 3.71 -15.52
N LYS A 23 2.77 2.76 -14.78
CA LYS A 23 4.11 2.23 -15.02
C LYS A 23 4.17 0.71 -14.78
N PRO A 24 3.56 -0.10 -15.66
CA PRO A 24 3.37 -1.53 -15.43
C PRO A 24 4.67 -2.34 -15.33
N ASP A 25 5.79 -1.82 -15.85
CA ASP A 25 7.11 -2.48 -15.80
C ASP A 25 8.00 -2.00 -14.64
N GLN A 26 7.60 -0.94 -13.93
CA GLN A 26 8.39 -0.32 -12.85
C GLN A 26 7.57 -0.33 -11.55
N PRO A 27 7.73 -1.36 -10.71
CA PRO A 27 6.97 -1.44 -9.47
C PRO A 27 7.48 -0.43 -8.44
N VAL A 28 6.61 -0.02 -7.53
CA VAL A 28 6.99 0.79 -6.36
C VAL A 28 7.23 -0.11 -5.16
N VAL A 29 8.33 0.13 -4.46
CA VAL A 29 8.67 -0.54 -3.21
C VAL A 29 8.39 0.38 -2.03
N LEU A 30 7.72 -0.17 -1.03
CA LEU A 30 7.39 0.48 0.23
C LEU A 30 8.02 -0.31 1.38
N HIS A 31 8.73 0.38 2.27
CA HIS A 31 9.29 -0.21 3.48
C HIS A 31 8.89 0.63 4.71
N GLY A 32 8.17 0.00 5.63
CA GLY A 32 7.86 0.56 6.95
C GLY A 32 8.52 -0.26 8.06
N VAL A 33 9.04 0.38 9.09
CA VAL A 33 9.53 -0.27 10.32
C VAL A 33 8.97 0.52 11.49
N GLN A 34 8.08 -0.10 12.29
CA GLN A 34 7.32 0.58 13.34
C GLN A 34 6.73 1.91 12.85
N HIS A 35 7.19 3.04 13.38
CA HIS A 35 6.68 4.37 13.03
C HIS A 35 7.44 5.05 11.87
N LEU A 36 8.46 4.40 11.31
CA LEU A 36 9.30 4.96 10.26
C LEU A 36 8.99 4.34 8.89
N PHE A 37 8.38 5.13 8.02
CA PHE A 37 8.24 4.80 6.60
C PHE A 37 9.41 5.38 5.83
N HIS A 38 10.09 4.53 5.07
CA HIS A 38 11.05 5.00 4.07
C HIS A 38 10.27 5.61 2.90
N PRO A 39 10.82 6.63 2.23
CA PRO A 39 10.23 7.15 1.01
C PRO A 39 9.94 6.02 0.01
N PRO A 40 8.78 6.03 -0.67
CA PRO A 40 8.50 5.09 -1.75
C PRO A 40 9.60 5.15 -2.81
N VAL A 41 10.07 3.98 -3.26
CA VAL A 41 11.11 3.88 -4.29
C VAL A 41 10.54 3.20 -5.52
N LEU A 42 10.61 3.89 -6.67
CA LEU A 42 10.32 3.27 -7.97
C LEU A 42 11.51 2.40 -8.38
N LEU A 43 11.27 1.12 -8.65
CA LEU A 43 12.31 0.24 -9.20
C LEU A 43 12.39 0.37 -10.73
N PRO A 44 13.59 0.22 -11.32
CA PRO A 44 13.75 0.28 -12.77
C PRO A 44 13.10 -0.91 -13.51
N ALA A 45 12.91 -2.04 -12.83
CA ALA A 45 12.26 -3.23 -13.36
C ALA A 45 11.73 -4.11 -12.21
N TRP A 46 10.86 -5.08 -12.56
CA TRP A 46 10.44 -6.12 -11.63
C TRP A 46 11.59 -7.05 -11.22
N PRO A 47 11.67 -7.48 -9.94
CA PRO A 47 12.70 -8.39 -9.47
C PRO A 47 12.44 -9.86 -9.85
N SER A 48 11.25 -10.19 -10.36
CA SER A 48 10.87 -11.54 -10.81
C SER A 48 9.77 -11.47 -11.89
N GLU A 49 9.44 -12.63 -12.48
CA GLU A 49 8.34 -12.74 -13.45
C GLU A 49 6.94 -12.53 -12.82
N ASP A 50 6.81 -12.66 -11.50
CA ASP A 50 5.55 -12.42 -10.80
C ASP A 50 5.34 -10.92 -10.57
N ARG A 51 4.47 -10.33 -11.40
CA ARG A 51 4.16 -8.88 -11.41
C ARG A 51 2.98 -8.48 -10.52
N ARG A 52 2.62 -9.31 -9.54
CA ARG A 52 1.52 -9.01 -8.61
C ARG A 52 1.99 -8.08 -7.49
N THR A 53 1.09 -7.20 -7.06
CA THR A 53 1.25 -6.49 -5.78
C THR A 53 1.32 -7.50 -4.65
N ARG A 54 2.34 -7.36 -3.79
CA ARG A 54 2.54 -8.20 -2.61
C ARG A 54 2.90 -7.31 -1.44
N ILE A 55 2.16 -7.48 -0.35
CA ILE A 55 2.37 -6.73 0.90
C ILE A 55 2.57 -7.74 2.02
N VAL A 56 3.62 -7.55 2.81
CA VAL A 56 3.97 -8.38 3.95
C VAL A 56 3.95 -7.51 5.18
N PHE A 57 3.07 -7.86 6.11
CA PHE A 57 2.99 -7.28 7.44
C PHE A 57 3.66 -8.24 8.43
N ILE A 58 4.54 -7.70 9.26
CA ILE A 58 5.11 -8.40 10.40
C ILE A 58 4.55 -7.70 11.63
N THR A 59 3.67 -8.39 12.35
CA THR A 59 2.95 -7.86 13.51
C THR A 59 3.26 -8.67 14.77
N ARG A 60 2.93 -8.10 15.92
CA ARG A 60 2.94 -8.73 17.24
C ARG A 60 1.53 -8.62 17.81
N ASP A 61 1.00 -9.72 18.34
CA ASP A 61 -0.29 -9.76 19.04
C ASP A 61 -1.48 -9.15 18.29
N LEU A 62 -1.37 -9.02 16.95
CA LEU A 62 -2.39 -8.43 16.09
C LEU A 62 -2.93 -9.50 15.13
N PRO A 63 -4.25 -9.80 15.17
CA PRO A 63 -4.83 -10.84 14.35
C PRO A 63 -4.83 -10.44 12.86
N PRO A 64 -4.66 -11.40 11.93
CA PRO A 64 -4.63 -11.12 10.49
C PRO A 64 -5.83 -10.31 9.99
N GLN A 65 -7.03 -10.60 10.51
CA GLN A 65 -8.28 -9.94 10.13
C GLN A 65 -8.23 -8.44 10.40
N ALA A 66 -7.62 -8.01 11.51
CA ALA A 66 -7.48 -6.59 11.81
C ALA A 66 -6.55 -5.86 10.83
N VAL A 67 -5.52 -6.55 10.31
CA VAL A 67 -4.65 -6.02 9.23
C VAL A 67 -5.45 -5.87 7.95
N GLU A 68 -6.20 -6.91 7.58
CA GLU A 68 -7.00 -6.94 6.36
C GLU A 68 -8.07 -5.85 6.36
N GLU A 69 -8.84 -5.73 7.44
CA GLU A 69 -9.87 -4.70 7.60
C GLU A 69 -9.28 -3.29 7.51
N SER A 70 -8.14 -3.04 8.17
CA SER A 70 -7.47 -1.74 8.13
C SER A 70 -6.94 -1.41 6.72
N PHE A 71 -6.42 -2.42 6.01
CA PHE A 71 -5.94 -2.26 4.64
C PHE A 71 -7.08 -1.98 3.66
N VAL A 72 -8.20 -2.70 3.76
CA VAL A 72 -9.40 -2.46 2.97
C VAL A 72 -9.94 -1.06 3.24
N ALA A 73 -10.08 -0.67 4.51
CA ALA A 73 -10.54 0.67 4.87
C ALA A 73 -9.62 1.78 4.31
N PHE A 74 -8.30 1.55 4.26
CA PHE A 74 -7.37 2.48 3.62
C PHE A 74 -7.58 2.58 2.11
N ALA A 75 -7.72 1.45 1.41
CA ALA A 75 -7.92 1.43 -0.03
C ALA A 75 -9.24 2.10 -0.46
N GLU A 76 -10.30 1.91 0.32
CA GLU A 76 -11.60 2.55 0.09
C GLU A 76 -11.57 4.06 0.37
N ALA A 77 -10.76 4.51 1.33
CA ALA A 77 -10.61 5.93 1.66
C ALA A 77 -9.88 6.74 0.57
N ASP A 78 -9.14 6.06 -0.32
CA ASP A 78 -8.39 6.65 -1.44
C ASP A 78 -8.95 6.18 -2.80
N ALA A 79 -10.21 5.71 -2.82
CA ALA A 79 -10.86 5.25 -4.04
C ALA A 79 -10.77 6.35 -5.12
N PRO A 80 -10.23 6.05 -6.31
CA PRO A 80 -10.07 7.05 -7.36
C PRO A 80 -11.45 7.61 -7.69
N ILE A 81 -11.58 8.94 -7.65
CA ILE A 81 -12.73 9.64 -8.23
C ILE A 81 -12.84 9.11 -9.66
N ALA A 82 -13.94 8.45 -9.99
CA ALA A 82 -14.14 7.90 -11.31
C ALA A 82 -13.95 9.02 -12.35
N PRO A 83 -13.22 8.80 -13.47
CA PRO A 83 -12.98 9.84 -14.49
C PRO A 83 -14.24 10.44 -15.14
N SER A 84 -15.44 10.03 -14.73
CA SER A 84 -16.72 10.46 -15.27
C SER A 84 -17.38 11.65 -14.55
N GLU A 85 -16.76 12.22 -13.51
CA GLU A 85 -17.32 13.36 -12.76
C GLU A 85 -16.59 14.70 -12.96
N LEU A 86 -15.74 14.84 -13.98
CA LEU A 86 -15.29 16.17 -14.38
C LEU A 86 -16.51 16.95 -14.90
N PRO A 87 -16.86 18.11 -14.30
CA PRO A 87 -17.90 18.96 -14.84
C PRO A 87 -17.50 19.31 -16.27
N ASN A 88 -18.35 18.94 -17.23
CA ASN A 88 -18.23 19.41 -18.59
C ASN A 88 -18.48 20.92 -18.58
N ASP A 89 -17.43 21.70 -18.37
CA ASP A 89 -17.47 23.15 -18.57
C ASP A 89 -17.39 23.36 -20.09
N SER A 90 -18.58 23.45 -20.69
CA SER A 90 -18.81 23.91 -22.06
C SER A 90 -19.70 25.15 -22.02
#